data_AF-A0A9N9WX90-F1
#
_entry.id   AF-A0A9N9WX90-F1
#
_cell.length_a   1.000
_cell.length_b   1.000
_cell.length_c   1.000
_cell.angle_alpha   90.00
_cell.angle_beta   90.00
_cell.angle_gamma   90.00
#
_symmetry.space_group_name_H-M   'P 1'
#
loop_
_entity.id
_entity.type
_entity.pdbx_description
1 polymer ?
#
loop_
_entity_poly.entity_id
_entity_poly.type
_entity_poly.pdbx_seq_one_letter_code
_entity_poly.pdbx_strand_id
1 'polypeptide(L)'
;MYKSSVYIIIFFIAVEFSSASLKLEELGENLSKLAPVLHNTCVKKTGIPEATISSMREGNFEEEDKSKEYVTCIWLESQIIIPDGTLNRDRMMELCPPVLHNTCVRKTGIPEATILSMREGHFEEEDKSKEYVTCIWLESQIVKPDGTLNRDRMMELCPPQIKETGPKIVLGCWEKVKEVTPLEKRVYELQKCFYKSDPENHIMI
;
A
#
# COMPACT_ATOMS: atom_id res chain seq x y z
N MET A 1 -17.84 45.28 -11.58
CA MET A 1 -18.31 43.96 -12.04
C MET A 1 -17.23 42.85 -12.05
N TYR A 2 -16.00 43.07 -11.52
CA TYR A 2 -14.95 42.02 -11.49
C TYR A 2 -14.90 41.19 -10.20
N LYS A 3 -15.47 41.68 -9.09
CA LYS A 3 -15.44 40.96 -7.79
C LYS A 3 -16.31 39.70 -7.79
N SER A 4 -17.51 39.73 -8.36
CA SER A 4 -18.40 38.54 -8.40
C SER A 4 -17.84 37.39 -9.24
N SER A 5 -17.15 37.67 -10.35
CA SER A 5 -16.60 36.61 -11.22
C SER A 5 -15.39 35.90 -10.59
N VAL A 6 -14.61 36.56 -9.75
CA VAL A 6 -13.48 35.93 -9.03
C VAL A 6 -13.98 34.97 -7.95
N TYR A 7 -15.06 35.30 -7.24
CA TYR A 7 -15.63 34.41 -6.22
C TYR A 7 -16.23 33.13 -6.80
N ILE A 8 -16.82 33.20 -8.00
CA ILE A 8 -17.36 32.01 -8.69
C ILE A 8 -16.22 31.08 -9.14
N ILE A 9 -15.10 31.63 -9.61
CA ILE A 9 -13.94 30.83 -10.04
C ILE A 9 -13.23 30.18 -8.83
N ILE A 10 -13.13 30.88 -7.70
CA ILE A 10 -12.58 30.30 -6.45
C ILE A 10 -13.48 29.17 -5.93
N PHE A 11 -14.80 29.27 -6.10
CA PHE A 11 -15.74 28.23 -5.66
C PHE A 11 -15.63 26.93 -6.48
N PHE A 12 -15.26 27.01 -7.77
CA PHE A 12 -15.06 25.81 -8.61
C PHE A 12 -13.72 25.10 -8.35
N ILE A 13 -12.67 25.81 -7.91
CA ILE A 13 -11.35 25.21 -7.65
C ILE A 13 -11.33 24.43 -6.32
N ALA A 14 -12.20 24.76 -5.36
CA ALA A 14 -12.21 24.12 -4.04
C ALA A 14 -12.98 22.80 -3.96
N VAL A 15 -13.70 22.37 -5.02
CA VAL A 15 -14.43 21.09 -5.04
C VAL A 15 -13.56 19.93 -5.54
N GLU A 16 -12.35 20.19 -6.01
CA GLU A 16 -11.36 19.14 -6.28
C GLU A 16 -10.55 18.79 -5.01
N PHE A 17 -11.23 18.44 -3.93
CA PHE A 17 -10.71 17.39 -3.06
C PHE A 17 -11.30 16.09 -3.57
N SER A 18 -10.72 15.54 -4.64
CA SER A 18 -10.83 14.11 -4.88
C SER A 18 -10.15 13.46 -3.68
N SER A 19 -10.91 13.09 -2.66
CA SER A 19 -10.50 11.99 -1.81
C SER A 19 -10.15 10.86 -2.76
N ALA A 20 -8.87 10.45 -2.76
CA ALA A 20 -8.44 9.25 -3.44
C ALA A 20 -9.03 8.05 -2.67
N SER A 21 -10.36 7.93 -2.70
CA SER A 21 -11.07 6.73 -2.26
C SER A 21 -10.81 5.69 -3.33
N LEU A 22 -10.08 4.65 -2.96
CA LEU A 22 -9.88 3.49 -3.83
C LEU A 22 -11.26 3.02 -4.32
N LYS A 23 -11.45 2.92 -5.63
CA LYS A 23 -12.76 2.48 -6.15
C LYS A 23 -12.95 1.00 -5.78
N LEU A 24 -14.20 0.57 -5.59
CA LEU A 24 -14.51 -0.84 -5.29
C LEU A 24 -13.95 -1.81 -6.35
N GLU A 25 -13.85 -1.34 -7.60
CA GLU A 25 -13.26 -2.05 -8.74
C GLU A 25 -11.73 -2.21 -8.63
N GLU A 26 -11.07 -1.38 -7.84
CA GLU A 26 -9.61 -1.38 -7.64
C GLU A 26 -9.18 -2.21 -6.41
N LEU A 27 -10.12 -2.68 -5.58
CA LEU A 27 -9.84 -3.50 -4.40
C LEU A 27 -9.35 -4.93 -4.76
N GLY A 28 -9.56 -5.37 -5.99
CA GLY A 28 -9.27 -6.74 -6.43
C GLY A 28 -10.37 -7.73 -6.05
N GLU A 29 -10.48 -8.82 -6.81
CA GLU A 29 -11.62 -9.76 -6.74
C GLU A 29 -11.87 -10.31 -5.33
N ASN A 30 -10.80 -10.68 -4.62
CA ASN A 30 -10.90 -11.28 -3.28
C ASN A 30 -11.49 -10.30 -2.26
N LEU A 31 -10.96 -9.07 -2.21
CA LEU A 31 -11.45 -8.06 -1.27
C LEU A 31 -12.82 -7.53 -1.69
N SER A 32 -13.11 -7.35 -2.98
CA SER A 32 -14.44 -6.92 -3.45
C SER A 32 -15.54 -7.92 -3.09
N LYS A 33 -15.27 -9.23 -3.11
CA LYS A 33 -16.23 -10.26 -2.66
C LYS A 33 -16.37 -10.30 -1.14
N LEU A 34 -15.27 -10.11 -0.42
CA LEU A 34 -15.25 -10.22 1.04
C LEU A 34 -15.82 -8.98 1.74
N ALA A 35 -15.58 -7.78 1.21
CA ALA A 35 -16.00 -6.50 1.79
C ALA A 35 -17.49 -6.45 2.19
N PRO A 36 -18.47 -6.80 1.32
CA PRO A 36 -19.88 -6.78 1.72
C PRO A 36 -20.21 -7.80 2.80
N VAL A 37 -19.53 -8.95 2.82
CA VAL A 37 -19.71 -10.00 3.84
C VAL A 37 -19.21 -9.50 5.20
N LEU A 38 -18.04 -8.86 5.24
CA LEU A 38 -17.49 -8.25 6.45
C LEU A 38 -18.37 -7.12 6.97
N HIS A 39 -18.78 -6.20 6.08
CA HIS A 39 -19.68 -5.09 6.44
C HIS A 39 -20.95 -5.60 7.10
N ASN A 40 -21.68 -6.51 6.44
CA ASN A 40 -22.95 -7.04 6.94
C ASN A 40 -22.77 -7.82 8.25
N THR A 41 -21.74 -8.65 8.34
CA THR A 41 -21.44 -9.45 9.54
C THR A 41 -21.11 -8.55 10.72
N CYS A 42 -20.25 -7.55 10.52
CA CYS A 42 -19.77 -6.69 11.59
C CYS A 42 -20.81 -5.65 12.02
N VAL A 43 -21.61 -5.10 11.10
CA VAL A 43 -22.79 -4.28 11.46
C VAL A 43 -23.73 -5.08 12.36
N LYS A 44 -24.01 -6.34 12.01
CA LYS A 44 -24.88 -7.20 12.82
C LYS A 44 -24.28 -7.54 14.19
N LYS A 45 -22.95 -7.75 14.28
CA LYS A 45 -22.28 -8.10 15.53
C LYS A 45 -22.15 -6.92 16.50
N THR A 46 -21.88 -5.72 16.00
CA THR A 46 -21.58 -4.55 16.86
C THR A 46 -22.77 -3.61 17.03
N GLY A 47 -23.76 -3.66 16.11
CA GLY A 47 -24.88 -2.73 16.11
C GLY A 47 -24.43 -1.27 15.90
N ILE A 48 -23.34 -1.07 15.17
CA ILE A 48 -22.87 0.26 14.75
C ILE A 48 -23.87 0.88 13.75
N PRO A 49 -24.21 2.18 13.87
CA PRO A 49 -25.04 2.86 12.88
C PRO A 49 -24.33 3.04 11.53
N GLU A 50 -25.06 2.89 10.42
CA GLU A 50 -24.54 3.15 9.07
C GLU A 50 -24.05 4.59 8.87
N ALA A 51 -24.65 5.55 9.59
CA ALA A 51 -24.21 6.94 9.58
C ALA A 51 -22.78 7.07 10.13
N THR A 52 -22.46 6.35 11.21
CA THR A 52 -21.11 6.31 11.79
C THR A 52 -20.11 5.68 10.82
N ILE A 53 -20.48 4.56 10.17
CA ILE A 53 -19.62 3.94 9.15
C ILE A 53 -19.38 4.88 7.96
N SER A 54 -20.42 5.59 7.51
CA SER A 54 -20.29 6.55 6.41
C SER A 54 -19.33 7.68 6.77
N SER A 55 -19.44 8.21 8.00
CA SER A 55 -18.51 9.20 8.55
C SER A 55 -17.06 8.68 8.57
N MET A 56 -16.86 7.42 9.00
CA MET A 56 -15.53 6.79 8.97
C MET A 56 -14.95 6.65 7.55
N ARG A 57 -15.79 6.34 6.55
CA ARG A 57 -15.37 6.26 5.14
C ARG A 57 -14.93 7.62 4.60
N GLU A 58 -15.44 8.71 5.16
CA GLU A 58 -15.05 10.09 4.85
C GLU A 58 -13.78 10.53 5.61
N GLY A 59 -13.20 9.64 6.43
CA GLY A 59 -11.98 9.90 7.20
C GLY A 59 -12.24 10.42 8.62
N ASN A 60 -13.50 10.48 9.06
CA ASN A 60 -13.85 10.92 10.41
C ASN A 60 -13.91 9.70 11.35
N PHE A 61 -12.83 9.48 12.10
CA PHE A 61 -12.75 8.42 13.10
C PHE A 61 -13.01 8.99 14.49
N GLU A 62 -14.26 8.90 14.93
CA GLU A 62 -14.63 9.23 16.29
C GLU A 62 -14.16 8.13 17.25
N GLU A 63 -13.66 8.53 18.43
CA GLU A 63 -13.09 7.64 19.47
C GLU A 63 -14.16 6.86 20.25
N GLU A 64 -15.26 6.49 19.58
CA GLU A 64 -16.38 5.75 20.15
C GLU A 64 -16.12 4.24 20.22
N ASP A 65 -16.64 3.58 21.26
CA ASP A 65 -16.46 2.14 21.47
C ASP A 65 -16.99 1.32 20.28
N LYS A 66 -18.13 1.70 19.70
CA LYS A 66 -18.71 1.01 18.55
C LYS A 66 -17.85 1.08 17.29
N SER A 67 -17.17 2.21 17.05
CA SER A 67 -16.23 2.35 15.94
C SER A 67 -15.04 1.40 16.11
N LYS A 68 -14.49 1.33 17.32
CA LYS A 68 -13.39 0.41 17.67
C LYS A 68 -13.81 -1.05 17.54
N GLU A 69 -14.99 -1.41 18.04
CA GLU A 69 -15.55 -2.76 17.92
C GLU A 69 -15.78 -3.14 16.45
N TYR A 70 -16.33 -2.24 15.64
CA TYR A 70 -16.59 -2.50 14.23
C TYR A 70 -15.31 -2.71 13.43
N VAL A 71 -14.31 -1.85 13.61
CA VAL A 71 -13.00 -1.99 12.96
C VAL A 71 -12.31 -3.28 13.42
N THR A 72 -12.33 -3.58 14.72
CA THR A 72 -11.76 -4.83 15.27
C THR A 72 -12.45 -6.06 14.67
N CYS A 73 -13.78 -6.04 14.55
CA CYS A 73 -14.53 -7.10 13.90
C CYS A 73 -14.07 -7.30 12.44
N ILE A 74 -13.90 -6.23 11.66
CA ILE A 74 -13.42 -6.34 10.27
C ILE A 74 -12.04 -7.02 10.22
N TRP A 75 -11.11 -6.63 11.09
CA TRP A 75 -9.76 -7.22 11.10
C TRP A 75 -9.76 -8.70 11.48
N LEU A 76 -10.58 -9.10 12.45
CA LEU A 76 -10.67 -10.49 12.90
C LEU A 76 -11.44 -11.38 11.92
N GLU A 77 -12.58 -10.91 11.41
CA GLU A 77 -13.40 -11.67 10.45
C GLU A 77 -12.73 -11.79 9.08
N SER A 78 -11.93 -10.79 8.68
CA SER A 78 -11.09 -10.89 7.48
C SER A 78 -9.91 -11.84 7.66
N GLN A 79 -9.59 -12.18 8.92
CA GLN A 79 -8.43 -12.97 9.33
C GLN A 79 -7.09 -12.32 8.99
N ILE A 80 -7.06 -11.02 8.71
CA ILE A 80 -5.81 -10.27 8.54
C ILE A 80 -5.09 -10.15 9.88
N ILE A 81 -5.85 -9.94 10.95
CA ILE A 81 -5.35 -10.05 12.34
C ILE A 81 -5.96 -11.31 12.94
N ILE A 82 -5.14 -12.16 13.54
CA ILE A 82 -5.63 -13.34 14.28
C ILE A 82 -5.85 -12.99 15.77
N PRO A 83 -6.59 -13.80 16.55
CA PRO A 83 -7.05 -13.40 17.88
C PRO A 83 -5.97 -13.02 18.90
N ASP A 84 -4.71 -13.43 18.69
CA ASP A 84 -3.57 -13.04 19.53
C ASP A 84 -2.99 -11.65 19.18
N GLY A 85 -3.57 -10.96 18.20
CA GLY A 85 -3.15 -9.65 17.72
C GLY A 85 -2.03 -9.69 16.67
N THR A 86 -1.60 -10.87 16.23
CA THR A 86 -0.59 -10.99 15.18
C THR A 86 -1.18 -10.87 13.78
N LEU A 87 -0.37 -10.39 12.85
CA LEU A 87 -0.74 -10.17 11.46
C LEU A 87 -0.57 -11.48 10.66
N ASN A 88 -1.65 -11.96 10.05
CA ASN A 88 -1.58 -13.02 9.05
C ASN A 88 -1.11 -12.42 7.72
N ARG A 89 0.19 -12.56 7.44
CA ARG A 89 0.83 -11.96 6.25
C ARG A 89 0.26 -12.49 4.94
N ASP A 90 0.03 -13.79 4.85
CA ASP A 90 -0.53 -14.40 3.63
C ASP A 90 -1.91 -13.84 3.35
N ARG A 91 -2.74 -13.73 4.40
CA ARG A 91 -4.08 -13.14 4.28
C ARG A 91 -4.05 -11.66 3.95
N MET A 92 -3.11 -10.90 4.54
CA MET A 92 -2.91 -9.50 4.20
C MET A 92 -2.53 -9.34 2.73
N MET A 93 -1.60 -10.14 2.21
CA MET A 93 -1.15 -10.07 0.82
C MET A 93 -2.27 -10.50 -0.15
N GLU A 94 -3.04 -11.54 0.20
CA GLU A 94 -4.18 -12.00 -0.60
C GLU A 94 -5.28 -10.93 -0.76
N LEU A 95 -5.48 -10.13 0.30
CA LEU A 95 -6.49 -9.07 0.33
C LEU A 95 -5.94 -7.68 0.00
N CYS A 96 -4.62 -7.56 -0.19
CA CYS A 96 -4.00 -6.29 -0.54
C CYS A 96 -4.51 -5.84 -1.91
N PRO A 97 -5.06 -4.62 -2.06
CA PRO A 97 -5.50 -4.14 -3.35
C PRO A 97 -4.35 -4.20 -4.37
N PRO A 98 -4.53 -4.91 -5.51
CA PRO A 98 -3.45 -5.16 -6.45
C PRO A 98 -3.12 -3.93 -7.31
N VAL A 99 -3.56 -2.72 -6.93
CA VAL A 99 -3.50 -1.50 -7.76
C VAL A 99 -2.06 -1.19 -8.18
N LEU A 100 -1.13 -1.24 -7.24
CA LEU A 100 0.28 -0.94 -7.47
C LEU A 100 0.93 -2.00 -8.38
N HIS A 101 0.73 -3.27 -8.05
CA HIS A 101 1.15 -4.41 -8.86
C HIS A 101 0.59 -4.32 -10.30
N ASN A 102 -0.73 -4.24 -10.46
CA ASN A 102 -1.41 -4.18 -11.76
C ASN A 102 -0.98 -2.97 -12.58
N THR A 103 -0.77 -1.82 -11.93
CA THR A 103 -0.27 -0.62 -12.61
C THR A 103 1.13 -0.86 -13.19
N CYS A 104 2.02 -1.47 -12.41
CA CYS A 104 3.37 -1.74 -12.87
C CYS A 104 3.47 -2.88 -13.87
N VAL A 105 2.69 -3.96 -13.72
CA VAL A 105 2.55 -5.00 -14.74
C VAL A 105 2.09 -4.40 -16.07
N ARG A 106 1.08 -3.53 -16.04
CA ARG A 106 0.57 -2.85 -17.24
C ARG A 106 1.60 -1.91 -17.87
N LYS A 107 2.41 -1.21 -17.05
CA LYS A 107 3.43 -0.28 -17.55
C LYS A 107 4.63 -0.98 -18.17
N THR A 108 5.07 -2.11 -17.62
CA THR A 108 6.31 -2.77 -18.03
C THR A 108 6.09 -4.01 -18.90
N GLY A 109 4.89 -4.58 -18.87
CA GLY A 109 4.58 -5.83 -19.58
C GLY A 109 5.45 -6.99 -19.10
N ILE A 110 5.85 -6.99 -17.83
CA ILE A 110 6.56 -8.11 -17.19
C ILE A 110 5.62 -9.32 -17.06
N PRO A 111 6.09 -10.56 -17.31
CA PRO A 111 5.30 -11.76 -17.05
C PRO A 111 5.11 -12.01 -15.55
N GLU A 112 3.93 -12.48 -15.15
CA GLU A 112 3.63 -12.82 -13.75
C GLU A 112 4.59 -13.88 -13.20
N ALA A 113 4.96 -14.86 -14.02
CA ALA A 113 5.91 -15.90 -13.64
C ALA A 113 7.28 -15.32 -13.23
N THR A 114 7.75 -14.24 -13.88
CA THR A 114 8.99 -13.56 -13.53
C THR A 114 8.87 -12.84 -12.18
N ILE A 115 7.72 -12.24 -11.87
CA ILE A 115 7.46 -11.61 -10.57
C ILE A 115 7.43 -12.65 -9.45
N LEU A 116 6.72 -13.76 -9.67
CA LEU A 116 6.66 -14.87 -8.72
C LEU A 116 8.06 -15.42 -8.43
N SER A 117 8.88 -15.60 -9.46
CA SER A 117 10.28 -16.02 -9.31
C SER A 117 11.10 -15.02 -8.46
N MET A 118 10.94 -13.72 -8.69
CA MET A 118 11.60 -12.69 -7.85
C MET A 118 11.13 -12.72 -6.40
N ARG A 119 9.84 -12.97 -6.13
CA ARG A 119 9.31 -13.13 -4.76
C ARG A 119 9.94 -14.31 -4.02
N GLU A 120 10.30 -15.37 -4.75
CA GLU A 120 11.02 -16.54 -4.23
C GLU A 120 12.54 -16.31 -4.10
N GLY A 121 13.03 -15.11 -4.42
CA GLY A 121 14.43 -14.73 -4.31
C GLY A 121 15.26 -14.97 -5.57
N HIS A 122 14.62 -15.33 -6.69
CA HIS A 122 15.29 -15.51 -7.97
C HIS A 122 15.29 -14.19 -8.76
N PHE A 123 16.38 -13.44 -8.61
CA PHE A 123 16.55 -12.13 -9.24
C PHE A 123 17.34 -12.25 -10.55
N GLU A 124 16.64 -12.53 -11.65
CA GLU A 124 17.22 -12.55 -12.99
C GLU A 124 17.55 -11.13 -13.50
N GLU A 125 18.67 -10.98 -14.21
CA GLU A 125 19.19 -9.68 -14.66
C GLU A 125 18.45 -9.06 -15.86
N GLU A 126 17.16 -9.35 -16.02
CA GLU A 126 16.36 -8.87 -17.14
C GLU A 126 15.94 -7.40 -16.98
N ASP A 127 15.86 -6.68 -18.09
CA ASP A 127 15.47 -5.25 -18.09
C ASP A 127 14.05 -5.05 -17.55
N LYS A 128 13.11 -5.94 -17.91
CA LYS A 128 11.73 -5.89 -17.41
C LYS A 128 11.63 -6.05 -15.89
N SER A 129 12.47 -6.88 -15.29
CA SER A 129 12.54 -7.07 -13.83
C SER A 129 12.96 -5.77 -13.14
N LYS A 130 13.98 -5.09 -13.69
CA LYS A 130 14.46 -3.81 -13.19
C LYS A 130 13.42 -2.70 -13.38
N GLU A 131 12.78 -2.63 -14.53
CA GLU A 131 11.69 -1.70 -14.82
C GLU A 131 10.50 -1.89 -13.87
N TYR A 132 10.07 -3.15 -13.65
CA TYR A 132 8.95 -3.46 -12.77
C TYR A 132 9.23 -3.04 -11.33
N VAL A 133 10.40 -3.44 -10.79
CA VAL A 133 10.81 -3.04 -9.45
C VAL A 133 10.87 -1.52 -9.36
N THR A 134 11.50 -0.85 -10.32
CA THR A 134 11.58 0.63 -10.34
C THR A 134 10.21 1.29 -10.35
N CYS A 135 9.27 0.76 -11.14
CA CYS A 135 7.89 1.23 -11.14
C CYS A 135 7.26 1.13 -9.75
N ILE A 136 7.37 -0.01 -9.06
CA ILE A 136 6.80 -0.19 -7.71
C ILE A 136 7.34 0.86 -6.74
N TRP A 137 8.64 1.14 -6.80
CA TRP A 137 9.30 2.11 -5.92
C TRP A 137 8.92 3.57 -6.21
N LEU A 138 8.71 3.93 -7.48
CA LEU A 138 8.27 5.26 -7.89
C LEU A 138 6.77 5.48 -7.61
N GLU A 139 5.92 4.51 -7.93
CA GLU A 139 4.47 4.60 -7.72
C GLU A 139 4.10 4.54 -6.23
N SER A 140 4.87 3.82 -5.40
CA SER A 140 4.74 3.89 -3.93
C SER A 140 5.22 5.21 -3.33
N GLN A 141 5.94 6.02 -4.13
CA GLN A 141 6.54 7.30 -3.76
C GLN A 141 7.62 7.18 -2.67
N ILE A 142 8.11 5.97 -2.41
CA ILE A 142 9.25 5.75 -1.52
C ILE A 142 10.54 6.24 -2.19
N VAL A 143 10.65 6.07 -3.51
CA VAL A 143 11.68 6.73 -4.33
C VAL A 143 11.03 7.84 -5.14
N LYS A 144 11.66 9.01 -5.14
CA LYS A 144 11.20 10.17 -5.93
C LYS A 144 11.69 10.05 -7.38
N PRO A 145 11.07 10.78 -8.34
CA PRO A 145 11.51 10.78 -9.73
C PRO A 145 12.98 11.21 -9.96
N ASP A 146 13.56 11.96 -9.03
CA ASP A 146 14.98 12.36 -9.05
C ASP A 146 15.93 11.26 -8.52
N GLY A 147 15.40 10.09 -8.16
CA GLY A 147 16.15 8.95 -7.62
C GLY A 147 16.48 9.04 -6.12
N THR A 148 15.96 10.05 -5.40
CA THR A 148 16.17 10.20 -3.96
C THR A 148 15.14 9.43 -3.13
N LEU A 149 15.54 8.99 -1.93
CA LEU A 149 14.66 8.28 -1.00
C LEU A 149 13.77 9.28 -0.25
N ASN A 150 12.46 9.05 -0.30
CA ASN A 150 11.47 9.71 0.54
C ASN A 150 11.35 8.99 1.89
N ARG A 151 12.14 9.45 2.87
CA ARG A 151 12.21 8.82 4.20
C ARG A 151 10.88 8.88 4.95
N ASP A 152 10.15 9.98 4.83
CA ASP A 152 8.87 10.14 5.52
C ASP A 152 7.87 9.11 4.98
N ARG A 153 7.79 9.00 3.65
CA ARG A 153 6.92 8.00 3.00
C ARG A 153 7.30 6.56 3.35
N MET A 154 8.60 6.27 3.39
CA MET A 154 9.12 4.96 3.83
C MET A 154 8.67 4.64 5.26
N MET A 155 8.75 5.60 6.18
CA MET A 155 8.36 5.42 7.59
C MET A 155 6.84 5.29 7.75
N GLU A 156 6.05 6.02 6.96
CA GLU A 156 4.59 5.91 6.93
C GLU A 156 4.12 4.51 6.50
N LEU A 157 4.78 3.94 5.50
CA LEU A 157 4.44 2.62 4.95
C LEU A 157 5.06 1.46 5.75
N CYS A 158 5.90 1.75 6.75
CA CYS A 158 6.56 0.73 7.55
C CYS A 158 5.59 0.15 8.59
N PRO A 159 5.29 -1.16 8.55
CA PRO A 159 4.42 -1.80 9.53
C PRO A 159 4.96 -1.63 10.97
N PRO A 160 4.09 -1.46 11.98
CA PRO A 160 4.50 -1.27 13.37
C PRO A 160 5.44 -2.36 13.89
N GLN A 161 5.27 -3.59 13.43
CA GLN A 161 6.04 -4.77 13.87
C GLN A 161 7.52 -4.71 13.47
N ILE A 162 7.85 -3.98 12.40
CA ILE A 162 9.22 -3.83 11.91
C ILE A 162 9.73 -2.39 12.02
N LYS A 163 9.03 -1.52 12.77
CA LYS A 163 9.37 -0.09 12.85
C LYS A 163 10.76 0.18 13.43
N GLU A 164 11.32 -0.73 14.22
CA GLU A 164 12.67 -0.60 14.79
C GLU A 164 13.78 -1.18 13.91
N THR A 165 13.47 -2.23 13.13
CA THR A 165 14.44 -3.01 12.35
C THR A 165 14.38 -2.69 10.87
N GLY A 166 13.18 -2.55 10.31
CA GLY A 166 12.91 -2.24 8.91
C GLY A 166 13.62 -0.98 8.42
N PRO A 167 13.49 0.18 9.09
CA PRO A 167 14.19 1.38 8.68
C PRO A 167 15.71 1.23 8.69
N LYS A 168 16.29 0.47 9.63
CA LYS A 168 17.74 0.22 9.66
C LYS A 168 18.19 -0.60 8.46
N ILE A 169 17.45 -1.64 8.10
CA ILE A 169 17.72 -2.47 6.92
C ILE A 169 17.61 -1.61 5.66
N VAL A 170 16.51 -0.86 5.51
CA VAL A 170 16.26 -0.03 4.33
C VAL A 170 17.38 0.99 4.15
N LEU A 171 17.70 1.74 5.20
CA LEU A 171 18.74 2.76 5.14
C LEU A 171 20.13 2.16 4.91
N GLY A 172 20.44 1.04 5.55
CA GLY A 172 21.71 0.33 5.36
C GLY A 172 21.88 -0.18 3.93
N CYS A 173 20.83 -0.73 3.34
CA CYS A 173 20.83 -1.18 1.95
C CYS A 173 20.84 -0.02 0.96
N TRP A 174 20.11 1.06 1.24
CA TRP A 174 20.11 2.28 0.41
C TRP A 174 21.52 2.88 0.30
N GLU A 175 22.25 2.92 1.41
CA GLU A 175 23.62 3.41 1.45
C GLU A 175 24.56 2.53 0.59
N LYS A 176 24.39 1.20 0.62
CA LYS A 176 25.21 0.27 -0.17
C LYS A 176 25.06 0.45 -1.68
N VAL A 177 23.89 0.90 -2.13
CA VAL A 177 23.58 1.06 -3.57
C VAL A 177 23.68 2.51 -4.05
N LYS A 178 24.15 3.44 -3.21
CA LYS A 178 24.05 4.88 -3.49
C LYS A 178 24.79 5.34 -4.75
N GLU A 179 25.88 4.65 -5.10
CA GLU A 179 26.71 4.93 -6.28
C GLU A 179 26.27 4.13 -7.51
N VAL A 180 25.27 3.25 -7.38
CA VAL A 180 24.77 2.44 -8.48
C VAL A 180 23.96 3.32 -9.43
N THR A 181 24.31 3.26 -10.71
CA THR A 181 23.60 3.91 -11.81
C THR A 181 23.44 2.91 -12.97
N PRO A 182 22.39 3.04 -13.81
CA PRO A 182 21.26 3.98 -13.70
C PRO A 182 20.29 3.60 -12.56
N LEU A 183 19.22 4.41 -12.36
CA LEU A 183 18.28 4.26 -11.23
C LEU A 183 17.67 2.86 -11.18
N GLU A 184 17.33 2.29 -12.32
CA GLU A 184 16.69 0.98 -12.43
C GLU A 184 17.56 -0.12 -11.84
N LYS A 185 18.87 -0.06 -12.15
CA LYS A 185 19.86 -0.96 -11.56
C LYS A 185 19.99 -0.73 -10.06
N ARG A 186 19.98 0.52 -9.61
CA ARG A 186 20.09 0.87 -8.19
C ARG A 186 18.94 0.31 -7.36
N VAL A 187 17.71 0.53 -7.82
CA VAL A 187 16.51 0.04 -7.12
C VAL A 187 16.44 -1.48 -7.18
N TYR A 188 16.87 -2.10 -8.28
CA TYR A 188 16.96 -3.56 -8.37
C TYR A 188 17.97 -4.15 -7.37
N GLU A 189 19.17 -3.57 -7.26
CA GLU A 189 20.16 -3.97 -6.25
C GLU A 189 19.68 -3.71 -4.82
N LEU A 190 18.89 -2.65 -4.60
CA LEU A 190 18.24 -2.37 -3.32
C LEU A 190 17.31 -3.52 -2.93
N GLN A 191 16.45 -3.96 -3.86
CA GLN A 191 15.51 -5.06 -3.63
C GLN A 191 16.24 -6.36 -3.27
N LYS A 192 17.32 -6.69 -4.00
CA LYS A 192 18.18 -7.84 -3.67
C LYS A 192 18.82 -7.70 -2.29
N CYS A 193 19.25 -6.50 -1.91
CA CYS A 193 19.83 -6.25 -0.60
C CYS A 193 18.80 -6.51 0.51
N PHE A 194 17.54 -6.11 0.33
CA PHE A 194 16.47 -6.38 1.29
C PHE A 194 16.24 -7.88 1.45
N TYR A 195 16.10 -8.61 0.33
CA TYR A 195 15.93 -10.07 0.37
C TYR A 195 17.10 -10.75 1.09
N LYS A 196 18.34 -10.33 0.83
CA LYS A 196 19.53 -10.89 1.52
C LYS A 196 19.59 -10.55 3.00
N SER A 197 19.07 -9.39 3.39
CA SER A 197 19.09 -8.93 4.79
C SER A 197 18.03 -9.60 5.65
N ASP A 198 16.87 -9.90 5.07
CA ASP A 198 15.77 -10.58 5.77
C ASP A 198 14.88 -11.33 4.77
N PRO A 199 15.27 -12.55 4.35
CA PRO A 199 14.53 -13.31 3.35
C PRO A 199 13.17 -13.79 3.89
N GLU A 200 13.07 -14.05 5.20
CA GLU A 200 11.82 -14.54 5.83
C GLU A 200 10.73 -13.47 5.91
N ASN A 201 11.12 -12.20 6.06
CA ASN A 201 10.18 -11.06 6.07
C ASN A 201 10.24 -10.22 4.80
N HIS A 202 10.82 -10.74 3.71
CA HIS A 202 10.84 -10.05 2.43
C HIS A 202 9.42 -9.94 1.86
N ILE A 203 9.04 -8.73 1.42
CA ILE A 203 7.74 -8.48 0.79
C ILE A 203 7.99 -7.81 -0.57
N MET A 204 7.41 -8.41 -1.61
CA MET A 204 7.36 -7.84 -2.95
C MET A 204 5.94 -8.01 -3.50
N ILE A 205 5.31 -6.89 -3.82
CA ILE A 205 3.98 -6.77 -4.44
C ILE A 205 4.08 -6.90 -5.93
#